data_AF-A0AA46NQD4-F1
#
_entry.id   AF-A0AA46NQD4-F1
#
_cell.length_a   1.000
_cell.length_b   1.000
_cell.length_c   1.000
_cell.angle_alpha   90.00
_cell.angle_beta   90.00
_cell.angle_gamma   90.00
#
_symmetry.space_group_name_H-M   'P 1'
#
loop_
_entity.id
_entity.type
_entity.pdbx_description
1 polymer ?
#
loop_
_entity_poly.entity_id
_entity_poly.type
_entity_poly.pdbx_seq_one_letter_code
_entity_poly.pdbx_strand_id
1 'polypeptide(L)'
;MMICNNFYSGFCFKNECEIFKDYLEIGDFIISGFSYGAIKAFNQALESKARVDKLQLFSPAFFQTKDEKFKRMQLMFFKKDEDAYIKNFLENVKDKSTKSIENFFKKGSFKDLDELLNFKWSKEDLEELIKKGIKIEVFLGQNDKIIDSLAAKEFFKEFATVYYFKDKGHLL
;
A
#
# COMPACT_ATOMS: atom_id res chain seq x y z
N MET A 1 -11.00 1.21 -18.41
CA MET A 1 -10.20 1.49 -17.20
C MET A 1 -11.09 2.27 -16.25
N MET A 2 -11.46 1.66 -15.13
CA MET A 2 -12.18 2.34 -14.05
C MET A 2 -11.29 3.45 -13.46
N ILE A 3 -11.83 4.64 -13.26
CA ILE A 3 -11.14 5.72 -12.54
C ILE A 3 -11.79 5.85 -11.17
N CYS A 4 -11.00 5.64 -10.13
CA CYS A 4 -11.43 5.78 -8.75
C CYS A 4 -10.81 7.05 -8.17
N ASN A 5 -11.59 8.12 -8.06
CA ASN A 5 -11.08 9.47 -7.72
C ASN A 5 -10.39 9.55 -6.35
N ASN A 6 -10.77 8.70 -5.39
CA ASN A 6 -10.19 8.65 -4.05
C ASN A 6 -9.26 7.45 -3.82
N PHE A 7 -8.75 6.84 -4.90
CA PHE A 7 -7.81 5.74 -4.83
C PHE A 7 -6.39 6.21 -5.14
N TYR A 8 -5.47 5.93 -4.22
CA TYR A 8 -4.06 6.25 -4.35
C TYR A 8 -3.27 5.03 -4.85
N SER A 9 -2.56 5.22 -5.95
CA SER A 9 -1.81 4.17 -6.63
C SER A 9 -0.52 3.77 -5.90
N GLY A 10 -0.19 2.48 -5.99
CA GLY A 10 1.05 1.88 -5.51
C GLY A 10 2.27 2.28 -6.34
N PHE A 11 3.45 1.92 -5.82
CA PHE A 11 4.71 2.19 -6.50
C PHE A 11 4.80 1.38 -7.78
N CYS A 12 5.17 2.05 -8.87
CA CYS A 12 5.13 1.52 -10.24
C CYS A 12 3.73 1.31 -10.86
N PHE A 13 2.67 1.87 -10.26
CA PHE A 13 1.29 1.78 -10.75
C PHE A 13 0.63 3.14 -10.99
N LYS A 14 -0.45 3.12 -11.79
CA LYS A 14 -1.42 4.20 -11.98
C LYS A 14 -2.80 3.60 -12.30
N ASN A 15 -3.84 4.09 -11.62
CA ASN A 15 -5.25 3.76 -11.89
C ASN A 15 -5.60 2.25 -11.81
N GLU A 16 -4.94 1.54 -10.90
CA GLU A 16 -5.06 0.09 -10.71
C GLU A 16 -6.19 -0.33 -9.75
N CYS A 17 -7.10 0.58 -9.38
CA CYS A 17 -8.15 0.30 -8.41
C CYS A 17 -9.04 -0.89 -8.80
N GLU A 18 -9.18 -1.16 -10.10
CA GLU A 18 -9.94 -2.30 -10.63
C GLU A 18 -9.39 -3.67 -10.17
N ILE A 19 -8.09 -3.76 -9.83
CA ILE A 19 -7.46 -4.97 -9.26
C ILE A 19 -8.13 -5.39 -7.94
N PHE A 20 -8.69 -4.42 -7.20
CA PHE A 20 -9.24 -4.59 -5.85
C PHE A 20 -10.76 -4.47 -5.81
N LYS A 21 -11.44 -4.45 -6.96
CA LYS A 21 -12.90 -4.21 -7.06
C LYS A 21 -13.77 -5.12 -6.18
N ASP A 22 -13.30 -6.33 -5.86
CA ASP A 22 -14.04 -7.29 -5.04
C ASP A 22 -14.05 -6.91 -3.54
N TYR A 23 -13.19 -5.97 -3.15
CA TYR A 23 -13.00 -5.51 -1.76
C TYR A 23 -13.11 -3.98 -1.63
N LEU A 24 -12.87 -3.25 -2.73
CA LEU A 24 -12.87 -1.80 -2.79
C LEU A 24 -14.30 -1.27 -2.68
N GLU A 25 -14.51 -0.40 -1.71
CA GLU A 25 -15.72 0.40 -1.62
C GLU A 25 -15.49 1.76 -2.31
N ILE A 26 -16.47 2.17 -3.12
CA ILE A 26 -16.43 3.46 -3.81
C ILE A 26 -17.47 4.37 -3.17
N GLY A 27 -17.02 5.53 -2.70
CA GLY A 27 -17.88 6.57 -2.14
C GLY A 27 -17.14 7.88 -1.91
N ASP A 28 -17.89 8.97 -1.82
CA ASP A 28 -17.33 10.33 -1.74
C ASP A 28 -16.50 10.57 -0.47
N PHE A 29 -16.77 9.83 0.60
CA PHE A 29 -16.09 9.93 1.89
C PHE A 29 -15.17 8.73 2.19
N ILE A 30 -14.88 7.90 1.17
CA ILE A 30 -14.00 6.75 1.29
C ILE A 30 -12.70 7.08 0.58
N ILE A 31 -11.59 6.89 1.28
CA ILE A 31 -10.23 7.01 0.74
C ILE A 31 -9.60 5.63 0.75
N SER A 32 -8.92 5.28 -0.34
CA SER A 32 -8.29 3.98 -0.47
C SER A 32 -6.90 4.10 -1.04
N GLY A 33 -6.01 3.17 -0.72
CA GLY A 33 -4.69 3.14 -1.33
C GLY A 33 -4.07 1.76 -1.31
N PHE A 34 -3.30 1.46 -2.36
CA PHE A 34 -2.57 0.20 -2.48
C PHE A 34 -1.07 0.42 -2.27
N SER A 35 -0.43 -0.41 -1.46
CA SER A 35 1.03 -0.41 -1.27
C SER A 35 1.56 0.98 -0.88
N TYR A 36 2.42 1.59 -1.69
CA TYR A 36 2.82 3.00 -1.54
C TYR A 36 1.65 3.98 -1.49
N GLY A 37 0.63 3.76 -2.29
CA GLY A 37 -0.60 4.54 -2.30
C GLY A 37 -1.34 4.47 -0.97
N ALA A 38 -1.19 3.37 -0.20
CA ALA A 38 -1.76 3.26 1.14
C ALA A 38 -1.17 4.32 2.10
N ILE A 39 0.12 4.66 1.95
CA ILE A 39 0.78 5.75 2.70
C ILE A 39 0.14 7.09 2.32
N LYS A 40 -0.07 7.33 1.03
CA LYS A 40 -0.68 8.58 0.54
C LYS A 40 -2.14 8.72 0.99
N ALA A 41 -2.91 7.64 0.92
CA ALA A 41 -4.27 7.56 1.40
C ALA A 41 -4.35 7.83 2.91
N PHE A 42 -3.43 7.26 3.69
CA PHE A 42 -3.33 7.50 5.13
C PHE A 42 -3.03 8.96 5.46
N ASN A 43 -1.99 9.55 4.84
CA ASN A 43 -1.64 10.95 5.06
C ASN A 43 -2.78 11.89 4.64
N GLN A 44 -3.46 11.59 3.51
CA GLN A 44 -4.63 12.35 3.10
C GLN A 44 -5.74 12.29 4.16
N ALA A 45 -6.05 11.10 4.68
CA ALA A 45 -7.08 10.94 5.71
C ALA A 45 -6.70 11.67 7.01
N LEU A 46 -5.42 11.69 7.37
CA LEU A 46 -4.90 12.37 8.56
C LEU A 46 -4.97 13.88 8.42
N GLU A 47 -4.54 14.43 7.28
CA GLU A 47 -4.47 15.88 7.04
C GLU A 47 -5.81 16.49 6.60
N SER A 48 -6.77 15.65 6.17
CA SER A 48 -8.05 16.13 5.63
C SER A 48 -8.83 16.95 6.65
N LYS A 49 -9.26 18.13 6.20
CA LYS A 49 -10.30 18.94 6.88
C LYS A 49 -11.71 18.61 6.38
N ALA A 50 -11.81 17.91 5.26
CA ALA A 50 -13.06 17.38 4.74
C ALA A 50 -13.40 16.06 5.43
N ARG A 51 -14.68 15.73 5.46
CA ARG A 51 -15.18 14.48 6.05
C ARG A 51 -14.57 13.27 5.35
N VAL A 52 -14.04 12.34 6.14
CA VAL A 52 -13.60 11.01 5.71
C VAL A 52 -14.27 10.02 6.65
N ASP A 53 -14.99 9.06 6.10
CA ASP A 53 -15.71 8.06 6.89
C ASP A 53 -14.93 6.75 6.96
N LYS A 54 -14.19 6.42 5.90
CA LYS A 54 -13.47 5.16 5.78
C LYS A 54 -12.13 5.32 5.06
N LEU A 55 -11.12 4.63 5.58
CA LEU A 55 -9.81 4.45 4.97
C LEU A 55 -9.59 2.95 4.68
N GLN A 56 -9.45 2.57 3.41
CA GLN A 56 -9.11 1.21 2.99
C GLN A 56 -7.66 1.11 2.53
N LEU A 57 -6.86 0.30 3.21
CA LEU A 57 -5.45 0.10 2.91
C LEU A 57 -5.23 -1.31 2.34
N PHE A 58 -4.91 -1.40 1.05
CA PHE A 58 -4.60 -2.65 0.37
C PHE A 58 -3.09 -2.89 0.41
N SER A 59 -2.68 -3.99 1.05
CA SER A 59 -1.28 -4.40 1.19
C SER A 59 -0.34 -3.23 1.52
N PRO A 60 -0.62 -2.43 2.57
CA PRO A 60 0.10 -1.19 2.85
C PRO A 60 1.61 -1.43 2.95
N ALA A 61 2.41 -0.56 2.32
CA ALA A 61 3.87 -0.67 2.42
C ALA A 61 4.31 -0.66 3.89
N PHE A 62 5.04 -1.68 4.33
CA PHE A 62 5.39 -1.89 5.74
C PHE A 62 6.85 -2.34 5.87
N PHE A 63 7.75 -1.36 5.82
CA PHE A 63 9.21 -1.59 5.86
C PHE A 63 9.84 -1.23 7.21
N GLN A 64 9.04 -0.91 8.24
CA GLN A 64 9.53 -0.58 9.58
C GLN A 64 10.18 -1.77 10.32
N THR A 65 10.02 -3.00 9.82
CA THR A 65 10.75 -4.19 10.28
C THR A 65 12.11 -4.38 9.60
N LYS A 66 12.39 -3.64 8.53
CA LYS A 66 13.65 -3.72 7.79
C LYS A 66 14.64 -2.68 8.33
N ASP A 67 15.89 -3.10 8.43
CA ASP A 67 16.97 -2.23 8.88
C ASP A 67 17.37 -1.20 7.80
N GLU A 68 18.15 -0.21 8.22
CA GLU A 68 18.64 0.85 7.32
C GLU A 68 19.56 0.31 6.23
N LYS A 69 20.26 -0.80 6.47
CA LYS A 69 21.13 -1.45 5.48
C LYS A 69 20.31 -1.99 4.32
N PHE A 70 19.20 -2.68 4.60
CA PHE A 70 18.27 -3.18 3.61
C PHE A 70 17.72 -2.05 2.75
N LYS A 71 17.20 -0.97 3.37
CA LYS A 71 16.62 0.17 2.65
C LYS A 71 17.64 0.85 1.75
N ARG A 72 18.85 1.12 2.26
CA ARG A 72 19.95 1.70 1.45
C ARG A 72 20.33 0.81 0.27
N MET A 73 20.32 -0.52 0.47
CA MET A 73 20.62 -1.47 -0.60
C MET A 73 19.56 -1.43 -1.71
N GLN A 74 18.26 -1.39 -1.36
CA GLN A 74 17.17 -1.25 -2.34
C GLN A 74 17.32 0.03 -3.17
N LEU A 75 17.59 1.15 -2.51
CA LEU A 75 17.83 2.45 -3.17
C LEU A 75 19.06 2.43 -4.09
N MET A 76 20.14 1.77 -3.67
CA MET A 76 21.33 1.60 -4.48
C MET A 76 21.05 0.75 -5.73
N PHE A 77 20.29 -0.34 -5.60
CA PHE A 77 19.91 -1.17 -6.75
C PHE A 77 19.05 -0.41 -7.73
N PHE A 78 18.06 0.35 -7.26
CA PHE A 78 17.25 1.22 -8.12
C PHE A 78 18.11 2.26 -8.87
N LYS A 79 19.06 2.89 -8.19
CA LYS A 79 19.99 3.86 -8.81
C LYS A 79 20.92 3.22 -9.85
N LYS A 80 21.33 1.97 -9.62
CA LYS A 80 22.26 1.26 -10.49
C LYS A 80 21.59 0.83 -11.79
N ASP A 81 20.40 0.24 -11.69
CA ASP A 81 19.62 -0.24 -12.82
C ASP A 81 18.13 -0.20 -12.45
N GLU A 82 17.50 0.91 -12.82
CA GLU A 82 16.11 1.19 -12.49
C GLU A 82 15.15 0.20 -13.15
N ASP A 83 15.37 -0.13 -14.43
CA ASP A 83 14.45 -1.00 -15.17
C ASP A 83 14.54 -2.45 -14.69
N ALA A 84 15.74 -2.94 -14.38
CA ALA A 84 15.91 -4.27 -13.78
C ALA A 84 15.30 -4.34 -12.38
N TYR A 85 15.45 -3.28 -11.57
CA TYR A 85 14.83 -3.20 -10.24
C TYR A 85 13.31 -3.24 -10.35
N ILE A 86 12.72 -2.38 -11.18
CA ILE A 86 11.27 -2.28 -11.38
C ILE A 86 10.71 -3.62 -11.89
N LYS A 87 11.40 -4.27 -12.83
CA LYS A 87 10.99 -5.59 -13.32
C LYS A 87 10.93 -6.62 -12.17
N ASN A 88 12.00 -6.75 -11.38
CA ASN A 88 12.02 -7.69 -10.27
C ASN A 88 11.00 -7.32 -9.17
N PHE A 89 10.79 -6.03 -8.91
CA PHE A 89 9.75 -5.56 -8.00
C PHE A 89 8.36 -6.01 -8.47
N LEU A 90 8.00 -5.74 -9.74
CA LEU A 90 6.71 -6.12 -10.31
C LEU A 90 6.51 -7.64 -10.38
N GLU A 91 7.56 -8.42 -10.63
CA GLU A 91 7.51 -9.89 -10.55
C GLU A 91 7.14 -10.37 -9.15
N ASN A 92 7.71 -9.76 -8.11
CA ASN A 92 7.36 -10.08 -6.71
C ASN A 92 5.95 -9.58 -6.33
N VAL A 93 5.50 -8.45 -6.87
CA VAL A 93 4.13 -7.96 -6.69
C VAL A 93 3.12 -8.93 -7.30
N LYS A 94 3.40 -9.47 -8.50
CA LYS A 94 2.53 -10.44 -9.20
C LYS A 94 2.59 -11.85 -8.60
N ASP A 95 3.47 -12.13 -7.65
CA ASP A 95 3.57 -13.45 -7.04
C ASP A 95 2.23 -13.89 -6.46
N LYS A 96 1.85 -15.14 -6.72
CA LYS A 96 0.54 -15.73 -6.34
C LYS A 96 -0.69 -15.01 -6.94
N SER A 97 -0.52 -14.21 -8.00
CA SER A 97 -1.60 -13.51 -8.68
C SER A 97 -1.63 -13.82 -10.17
N THR A 98 -2.83 -14.06 -10.72
CA THR A 98 -3.07 -14.17 -12.17
C THR A 98 -3.55 -12.84 -12.77
N LYS A 99 -3.66 -11.77 -11.95
CA LYS A 99 -4.15 -10.47 -12.40
C LYS A 99 -3.15 -9.83 -13.37
N SER A 100 -3.67 -9.31 -14.49
CA SER A 100 -2.89 -8.47 -15.39
C SER A 100 -2.63 -7.11 -14.75
N ILE A 101 -1.39 -6.62 -14.88
CA ILE A 101 -0.97 -5.33 -14.31
C ILE A 101 -0.39 -4.36 -15.34
N GLU A 102 -0.17 -4.85 -16.57
CA GLU A 102 0.56 -4.18 -17.63
C GLU A 102 -0.11 -2.85 -18.01
N ASN A 103 -1.46 -2.83 -18.01
CA ASN A 103 -2.26 -1.65 -18.32
C ASN A 103 -2.21 -0.56 -17.25
N PHE A 104 -1.68 -0.87 -16.06
CA PHE A 104 -1.57 0.05 -14.95
C PHE A 104 -0.13 0.49 -14.69
N PHE A 105 0.83 -0.01 -15.48
CA PHE A 105 2.23 0.31 -15.26
C PHE A 105 2.49 1.81 -15.43
N LYS A 106 3.15 2.39 -14.44
CA LYS A 106 3.73 3.72 -14.51
C LYS A 106 5.09 3.66 -13.84
N LYS A 107 6.16 3.97 -14.55
CA LYS A 107 7.51 4.00 -13.98
C LYS A 107 7.56 4.83 -12.69
N GLY A 108 7.96 4.20 -11.58
CA GLY A 108 8.13 4.85 -10.28
C GLY A 108 9.40 5.68 -10.22
N SER A 109 9.51 6.63 -9.28
CA SER A 109 10.71 7.44 -9.10
C SER A 109 11.56 7.00 -7.91
N PHE A 110 12.85 7.36 -7.91
CA PHE A 110 13.72 7.16 -6.75
C PHE A 110 13.13 7.79 -5.48
N LYS A 111 12.51 8.97 -5.59
CA LYS A 111 11.88 9.66 -4.45
C LYS A 111 10.71 8.87 -3.89
N ASP A 112 9.85 8.32 -4.76
CA ASP A 112 8.71 7.51 -4.33
C ASP A 112 9.19 6.23 -3.63
N LEU A 113 10.25 5.60 -4.14
CA LEU A 113 10.85 4.42 -3.52
C LEU A 113 11.47 4.74 -2.15
N ASP A 114 12.18 5.87 -2.05
CA ASP A 114 12.79 6.33 -0.79
C ASP A 114 11.72 6.60 0.27
N GLU A 115 10.63 7.28 -0.11
CA GLU A 115 9.50 7.49 0.79
C GLU A 115 8.84 6.17 1.20
N LEU A 116 8.58 5.28 0.24
CA LEU A 116 7.99 3.95 0.49
C LEU A 116 8.80 3.15 1.52
N LEU A 117 10.12 3.10 1.37
CA LEU A 117 10.99 2.30 2.22
C LEU A 117 11.20 2.91 3.61
N ASN A 118 11.16 4.23 3.71
CA ASN A 118 11.47 4.94 4.95
C ASN A 118 10.24 5.37 5.75
N PHE A 119 9.04 5.29 5.18
CA PHE A 119 7.81 5.58 5.91
C PHE A 119 7.66 4.67 7.13
N LYS A 120 7.24 5.25 8.25
CA LYS A 120 6.96 4.55 9.51
C LYS A 120 5.53 4.84 9.91
N TRP A 121 4.77 3.79 10.16
CA TRP A 121 3.41 3.92 10.68
C TRP A 121 3.49 4.29 12.16
N SER A 122 2.82 5.39 12.51
CA SER A 122 2.70 5.92 13.87
C SER A 122 1.42 5.37 14.52
N LYS A 123 1.54 4.85 15.74
CA LYS A 123 0.37 4.39 16.51
C LYS A 123 -0.51 5.59 16.89
N GLU A 124 0.14 6.70 17.25
CA GLU A 124 -0.48 7.96 17.61
C GLU A 124 -1.32 8.53 16.45
N ASP A 125 -0.79 8.46 15.22
CA ASP A 125 -1.51 8.95 14.03
C ASP A 125 -2.71 8.06 13.70
N LEU A 126 -2.59 6.73 13.89
CA LEU A 126 -3.70 5.79 13.74
C LEU A 126 -4.80 6.04 14.78
N GLU A 127 -4.42 6.29 16.03
CA GLU A 127 -5.36 6.70 17.07
C GLU A 127 -6.04 8.03 16.75
N GLU A 128 -5.34 8.98 16.13
CA GLU A 128 -5.92 10.24 15.69
C GLU A 128 -7.01 10.02 14.63
N LEU A 129 -6.78 9.13 13.65
CA LEU A 129 -7.81 8.77 12.66
C LEU A 129 -9.05 8.17 13.34
N ILE A 130 -8.86 7.27 14.32
CA ILE A 130 -9.96 6.67 15.07
C ILE A 130 -10.72 7.74 15.87
N LYS A 131 -10.01 8.69 16.52
CA LYS A 131 -10.61 9.82 17.25
C LYS A 131 -11.42 10.73 16.33
N LYS A 132 -11.05 10.85 15.06
CA LYS A 132 -11.83 11.54 14.00
C LYS A 132 -13.07 10.75 13.55
N GLY A 133 -13.25 9.52 14.04
CA GLY A 133 -14.37 8.63 13.68
C GLY A 133 -14.14 7.86 12.38
N ILE A 134 -12.91 7.85 11.84
CA ILE A 134 -12.58 7.19 10.58
C ILE A 134 -12.48 5.68 10.82
N LYS A 135 -13.23 4.89 10.05
CA LYS A 135 -13.10 3.43 10.04
C LYS A 135 -11.90 3.02 9.21
N ILE A 136 -11.01 2.20 9.76
CA ILE A 136 -9.83 1.72 9.06
C ILE A 136 -10.01 0.24 8.73
N GLU A 137 -9.81 -0.11 7.46
CA GLU A 137 -9.78 -1.48 6.96
C GLU A 137 -8.41 -1.74 6.32
N VAL A 138 -7.80 -2.87 6.66
CA VAL A 138 -6.49 -3.27 6.14
C VAL A 138 -6.59 -4.65 5.53
N PHE A 139 -6.19 -4.78 4.27
CA PHE A 139 -6.26 -6.03 3.52
C PHE A 139 -4.84 -6.53 3.23
N LEU A 140 -4.54 -7.77 3.59
CA LEU A 140 -3.19 -8.34 3.55
C LEU A 140 -3.20 -9.75 2.96
N GLY A 141 -2.26 -10.03 2.07
CA GLY A 141 -1.97 -11.39 1.60
C GLY A 141 -0.99 -12.11 2.53
N GLN A 142 -1.28 -13.35 2.90
CA GLN A 142 -0.41 -14.14 3.77
C GLN A 142 1.00 -14.34 3.21
N ASN A 143 1.12 -14.52 1.90
CA ASN A 143 2.37 -14.85 1.20
C ASN A 143 2.93 -13.65 0.44
N ASP A 144 2.74 -12.44 0.98
CA ASP A 144 3.27 -11.21 0.40
C ASP A 144 4.81 -11.24 0.35
N LYS A 145 5.39 -11.02 -0.85
CA LYS A 145 6.85 -10.98 -1.06
C LYS A 145 7.45 -9.58 -0.93
N ILE A 146 6.62 -8.54 -0.81
CA ILE A 146 7.05 -7.15 -0.75
C ILE A 146 7.24 -6.71 0.70
N ILE A 147 6.30 -7.08 1.58
CA ILE A 147 6.29 -6.69 3.00
C ILE A 147 6.26 -7.91 3.93
N ASP A 148 6.57 -7.67 5.20
CA ASP A 148 6.26 -8.64 6.26
C ASP A 148 4.77 -8.51 6.64
N SER A 149 3.91 -9.28 5.97
CA SER A 149 2.45 -9.19 6.13
C SER A 149 1.97 -9.63 7.51
N LEU A 150 2.70 -10.53 8.18
CA LEU A 150 2.39 -10.93 9.55
C LEU A 150 2.69 -9.78 10.51
N ALA A 151 3.85 -9.14 10.41
CA ALA A 151 4.18 -7.98 11.23
C ALA A 151 3.20 -6.82 10.98
N ALA A 152 2.83 -6.57 9.71
CA ALA A 152 1.83 -5.56 9.37
C ALA A 152 0.47 -5.88 10.02
N LYS A 153 0.00 -7.13 9.93
CA LYS A 153 -1.24 -7.58 10.58
C LYS A 153 -1.20 -7.32 12.08
N GLU A 154 -0.13 -7.76 12.74
CA GLU A 154 0.00 -7.64 14.20
C GLU A 154 0.04 -6.18 14.66
N PHE A 155 0.59 -5.28 13.84
CA PHE A 155 0.58 -3.85 14.08
C PHE A 155 -0.82 -3.22 13.87
N PHE A 156 -1.46 -3.48 12.73
CA PHE A 156 -2.72 -2.81 12.37
C PHE A 156 -3.96 -3.34 13.11
N LYS A 157 -3.94 -4.59 13.61
CA LYS A 157 -5.10 -5.18 14.31
C LYS A 157 -5.51 -4.43 15.58
N GLU A 158 -4.63 -3.60 16.13
CA GLU A 158 -4.93 -2.73 17.28
C GLU A 158 -5.84 -1.55 16.89
N PHE A 159 -5.86 -1.16 15.61
CA PHE A 159 -6.47 0.10 15.13
C PHE A 159 -7.49 -0.08 14.00
N ALA A 160 -7.50 -1.24 13.35
CA ALA A 160 -8.24 -1.48 12.12
C ALA A 160 -8.91 -2.85 12.09
N THR A 161 -9.94 -2.98 11.25
CA THR A 161 -10.42 -4.31 10.84
C THR A 161 -9.44 -4.88 9.82
N VAL A 162 -8.76 -5.97 10.18
CA VAL A 162 -7.73 -6.58 9.32
C VAL A 162 -8.26 -7.83 8.63
N TYR A 163 -8.29 -7.81 7.30
CA TYR A 163 -8.58 -8.94 6.44
C TYR A 163 -7.27 -9.59 6.01
N TYR A 164 -7.03 -10.82 6.49
CA TYR A 164 -5.79 -11.57 6.21
C TYR A 164 -6.08 -12.79 5.36
N PHE A 165 -5.77 -12.72 4.07
CA PHE A 165 -6.13 -13.74 3.09
C PHE A 165 -5.08 -14.84 3.00
N LYS A 166 -5.51 -16.09 3.20
CA LYS A 166 -4.67 -17.27 3.00
C LYS A 166 -4.27 -17.40 1.54
N ASP A 167 -3.04 -17.86 1.31
CA ASP A 167 -2.48 -18.15 -0.01
C ASP A 167 -2.39 -17.00 -1.02
N LYS A 168 -2.70 -15.77 -0.60
CA LYS A 168 -2.62 -14.57 -1.42
C LYS A 168 -1.31 -13.80 -1.24
N GLY A 169 -0.86 -13.12 -2.30
CA GLY A 169 0.31 -12.25 -2.32
C GLY A 169 -0.05 -10.77 -2.23
N HIS A 170 0.83 -9.89 -2.73
CA HIS A 170 0.69 -8.44 -2.60
C HIS A 170 -0.57 -7.88 -3.29
N LEU A 171 -0.99 -8.48 -4.41
CA LEU A 171 -2.18 -8.05 -5.17
C LEU A 171 -3.51 -8.64 -4.67
N LEU A 172 -3.52 -9.35 -3.53
CA LEU A 172 -4.68 -10.04 -2.94
C LEU A 172 -5.37 -11.05 -3.87
#